data_AF-I1CDX8-F1
#
_entry.id   AF-I1CDX8-F1
#
_cell.length_a   1.000
_cell.length_b   1.000
_cell.length_c   1.000
_cell.angle_alpha   90.00
_cell.angle_beta   90.00
_cell.angle_gamma   90.00
#
_symmetry.space_group_name_H-M   'P 1'
#
loop_
_entity.id
_entity.type
_entity.pdbx_description
1 polymer ?
#
loop_
_entity_poly.entity_id
_entity_poly.type
_entity_poly.pdbx_seq_one_letter_code
_entity_poly.pdbx_strand_id
1 'polypeptide(L)'
;MTRTVGTFIGAIQSIIIWEIARGTAPGLIVLSFVANLPWLLVYIHGKFWKAGGLFALITTSLSVIAALIISIFPYPKTGRVELRHRISKTISELGALYSTFLALLVRDTPEDPDERRADRKLFQAVATGIRQQIKGERVLLEQSRFEPTLRGTFPESKYVHLLQVLENILSLVIGMEFVTQNISFEWRMMVVKDTWKARKQMVVNPNLYPQSKL
;
A
#
# COMPACT_ATOMS: atom_id res chain seq x y z
N MET A 1 -4.13 -34.29 -38.43
CA MET A 1 -3.46 -34.47 -37.13
C MET A 1 -2.39 -33.41 -36.83
N THR A 2 -1.56 -33.00 -37.79
CA THR A 2 -0.48 -32.01 -37.59
C THR A 2 -0.93 -30.63 -37.05
N ARG A 3 -2.17 -30.21 -37.32
CA ARG A 3 -2.75 -28.96 -36.78
C ARG A 3 -2.99 -29.01 -35.27
N THR A 4 -3.61 -30.09 -34.79
CA THR A 4 -3.91 -30.33 -33.37
C THR A 4 -2.62 -30.40 -32.55
N VAL A 5 -1.60 -31.07 -33.08
CA VAL A 5 -0.29 -31.19 -32.43
C VAL A 5 0.38 -29.82 -32.29
N GLY A 6 0.31 -28.96 -33.33
CA GLY A 6 0.83 -27.59 -33.26
C GLY A 6 0.18 -26.74 -32.16
N THR A 7 -1.14 -26.84 -31.99
CA THR A 7 -1.88 -26.13 -30.94
C THR A 7 -1.49 -26.58 -29.53
N PHE A 8 -1.36 -27.88 -29.31
CA PHE A 8 -0.93 -28.41 -28.00
C PHE A 8 0.49 -27.97 -27.64
N ILE A 9 1.41 -28.02 -28.61
CA ILE A 9 2.80 -27.60 -28.37
C ILE A 9 2.88 -26.10 -28.09
N GLY A 10 2.14 -25.27 -28.84
CA GLY A 10 2.09 -23.82 -28.60
C GLY A 10 1.48 -23.46 -27.23
N ALA A 11 0.45 -24.18 -26.79
CA ALA A 11 -0.14 -23.99 -25.46
C ALA A 11 0.87 -24.31 -24.34
N ILE A 12 1.55 -25.46 -24.40
CA ILE A 12 2.57 -25.86 -23.41
C ILE A 12 3.71 -24.83 -23.39
N GLN A 13 4.20 -24.44 -24.57
CA GLN A 13 5.25 -23.43 -24.69
C GLN A 13 4.86 -22.09 -24.07
N SER A 14 3.61 -21.65 -24.26
CA SER A 14 3.12 -20.40 -23.67
C SER A 14 3.10 -20.43 -22.13
N ILE A 15 2.79 -21.58 -21.53
CA ILE A 15 2.82 -21.78 -20.07
C ILE A 15 4.27 -21.72 -19.56
N ILE A 16 5.20 -22.35 -20.28
CA ILE A 16 6.63 -22.31 -19.93
C ILE A 16 7.16 -20.86 -20.02
N ILE A 17 6.78 -20.12 -21.06
CA ILE A 17 7.15 -18.71 -21.22
C ILE A 17 6.65 -17.87 -20.05
N TRP A 18 5.40 -18.09 -19.63
CA TRP A 18 4.81 -17.39 -18.49
C TRP A 18 5.58 -17.64 -17.18
N GLU A 19 5.90 -18.90 -16.89
CA GLU A 19 6.58 -19.29 -15.65
C GLU A 19 7.99 -18.68 -15.56
N ILE A 20 8.72 -18.65 -16.70
CA ILE A 20 10.06 -18.05 -16.77
C ILE A 20 9.99 -16.52 -16.66
N ALA A 21 9.02 -15.88 -17.30
CA ALA A 21 8.90 -14.43 -17.28
C ALA A 21 8.36 -13.89 -15.94
N ARG A 22 7.81 -14.76 -15.08
CA ARG A 22 7.15 -14.40 -13.80
C ARG A 22 6.17 -13.23 -13.92
N GLY A 23 5.46 -13.14 -15.05
CA GLY A 23 4.51 -12.07 -15.32
C GLY A 23 5.14 -10.69 -15.58
N THR A 24 6.44 -10.58 -15.86
CA THR A 24 7.05 -9.31 -16.28
C THR A 24 6.78 -9.07 -17.77
N ALA A 25 6.16 -7.94 -18.10
CA ALA A 25 5.83 -7.57 -19.49
C ALA A 25 7.04 -7.59 -20.45
N PRO A 26 8.21 -7.01 -20.13
CA PRO A 26 9.37 -7.08 -21.04
C PRO A 26 9.92 -8.50 -21.18
N GLY A 27 9.87 -9.32 -20.11
CA GLY A 27 10.26 -10.71 -20.15
C GLY A 27 9.39 -11.54 -21.10
N LEU A 28 8.06 -11.35 -21.05
CA LEU A 28 7.11 -12.03 -21.92
C LEU A 28 7.36 -11.74 -23.41
N ILE A 29 7.66 -10.48 -23.76
CA ILE A 29 7.91 -10.07 -25.15
C ILE A 29 9.20 -10.70 -25.70
N VAL A 30 10.31 -10.58 -24.96
CA VAL A 30 11.62 -11.09 -25.40
C VAL A 30 11.60 -12.61 -25.51
N LEU A 31 11.04 -13.31 -24.51
CA LEU A 31 11.02 -14.77 -24.49
C LEU A 31 10.08 -15.34 -25.55
N SER A 32 8.94 -14.68 -25.81
CA SER A 32 8.04 -15.03 -26.91
C SER A 32 8.73 -14.89 -28.27
N PHE A 33 9.49 -13.80 -28.49
CA PHE A 33 10.22 -13.61 -29.73
C PHE A 33 11.25 -14.72 -29.97
N VAL A 34 12.07 -15.03 -28.96
CA VAL A 34 13.10 -16.09 -29.06
C VAL A 34 12.47 -17.47 -29.25
N ALA A 35 11.41 -17.79 -28.50
CA ALA A 35 10.76 -19.09 -28.56
C ALA A 35 9.94 -19.30 -29.86
N ASN A 36 9.61 -18.23 -30.59
CA ASN A 36 8.96 -18.30 -31.90
C ASN A 36 9.94 -18.55 -33.06
N LEU A 37 11.24 -18.25 -32.91
CA LEU A 37 12.24 -18.43 -33.97
C LEU A 37 12.36 -19.88 -34.48
N PRO A 38 12.39 -20.92 -33.62
CA PRO A 38 12.43 -22.32 -34.08
C PRO A 38 11.20 -22.69 -34.93
N TRP A 39 10.02 -22.19 -34.58
CA TRP A 39 8.79 -22.47 -35.32
C TRP A 39 8.73 -21.75 -36.66
N LEU A 40 9.29 -20.54 -36.73
CA LEU A 40 9.46 -19.82 -37.99
C LEU A 40 10.39 -20.59 -38.95
N LEU A 41 11.48 -21.16 -38.44
CA LEU A 41 12.38 -22.00 -39.24
C LEU A 41 11.71 -23.26 -39.76
N VAL A 42 10.93 -23.95 -38.90
CA VAL A 42 10.13 -25.13 -39.29
C VAL A 42 9.07 -24.77 -40.33
N TYR A 43 8.47 -23.59 -40.24
CA TYR A 43 7.51 -23.11 -41.22
C TYR A 43 8.13 -22.86 -42.60
N ILE A 44 9.30 -22.21 -42.65
CA ILE A 44 9.99 -21.88 -43.90
C ILE A 44 10.56 -23.14 -44.57
N HIS A 45 11.26 -24.00 -43.81
CA HIS A 45 12.02 -25.12 -44.37
C HIS A 45 11.31 -26.48 -44.32
N GLY A 46 10.28 -26.65 -43.51
CA GLY A 46 9.59 -27.93 -43.37
C GLY A 46 8.76 -28.28 -44.60
N LYS A 47 8.92 -29.46 -45.21
CA LYS A 47 8.01 -29.94 -46.28
C LYS A 47 6.70 -30.51 -45.74
N PHE A 48 6.73 -31.18 -44.59
CA PHE A 48 5.59 -31.92 -44.02
C PHE A 48 4.92 -31.21 -42.82
N TRP A 49 5.67 -30.38 -42.09
CA TRP A 49 5.26 -29.76 -40.82
C TRP A 49 4.86 -28.28 -40.91
N LYS A 50 4.72 -27.69 -42.11
CA LYS A 50 4.38 -26.26 -42.28
C LYS A 50 3.13 -25.86 -41.52
N ALA A 51 2.08 -26.67 -41.62
CA ALA A 51 0.83 -26.42 -40.91
C ALA A 51 1.05 -26.43 -39.39
N GLY A 52 1.80 -27.40 -38.85
CA GLY A 52 2.07 -27.49 -37.41
C GLY A 52 2.81 -26.27 -36.86
N GLY A 53 3.86 -25.83 -37.56
CA GLY A 53 4.63 -24.63 -37.18
C GLY A 53 3.79 -23.34 -37.22
N LEU A 54 2.95 -23.18 -38.23
CA LEU A 54 2.04 -22.02 -38.33
C LEU A 54 1.03 -21.98 -37.17
N PHE A 55 0.39 -23.11 -36.85
CA PHE A 55 -0.56 -23.15 -35.75
C PHE A 55 0.11 -22.92 -34.39
N ALA A 56 1.32 -23.46 -34.17
CA ALA A 56 2.08 -23.22 -32.94
C ALA A 56 2.43 -21.73 -32.74
N LEU A 57 2.85 -21.03 -33.81
CA LEU A 57 3.12 -19.59 -33.79
C LEU A 57 1.88 -18.78 -33.40
N ILE A 58 0.75 -19.05 -34.06
CA ILE A 58 -0.52 -18.36 -33.81
C ILE A 58 -0.96 -18.57 -32.35
N THR A 59 -0.94 -19.81 -31.87
CA THR A 59 -1.41 -20.14 -30.52
C THR A 59 -0.50 -19.57 -29.43
N THR A 60 0.82 -19.56 -29.65
CA THR A 60 1.78 -18.96 -28.71
C THR A 60 1.57 -17.45 -28.64
N SER A 61 1.36 -16.80 -29.79
CA SER A 61 1.15 -15.35 -29.87
C SER A 61 -0.17 -14.95 -29.19
N LEU A 62 -1.25 -15.67 -29.45
CA LEU A 62 -2.56 -15.42 -28.83
C LEU A 62 -2.50 -15.59 -27.29
N SER A 63 -1.82 -16.65 -26.83
CA SER A 63 -1.69 -16.94 -25.40
C SER A 63 -0.79 -15.92 -24.68
N VAL A 64 0.26 -15.43 -25.33
CA VAL A 64 1.11 -14.35 -24.80
C VAL A 64 0.34 -13.03 -24.75
N ILE A 65 -0.52 -12.72 -25.72
CA ILE A 65 -1.41 -11.55 -25.67
C ILE A 65 -2.39 -11.67 -24.49
N ALA A 66 -3.03 -12.83 -24.31
CA ALA A 66 -3.90 -13.07 -23.16
C ALA A 66 -3.14 -12.92 -21.83
N ALA A 67 -1.91 -13.45 -21.76
CA ALA A 67 -1.03 -13.29 -20.61
C ALA A 67 -0.62 -11.83 -20.35
N LEU A 68 -0.36 -11.03 -21.39
CA LEU A 68 -0.09 -9.60 -21.27
C LEU A 68 -1.31 -8.84 -20.75
N ILE A 69 -2.51 -9.16 -21.25
CA ILE A 69 -3.76 -8.56 -20.75
C ILE A 69 -3.94 -8.90 -19.26
N ILE A 70 -3.71 -10.15 -18.87
CA ILE A 70 -3.77 -10.59 -17.46
C ILE A 70 -2.66 -9.93 -16.63
N SER A 71 -1.47 -9.72 -17.17
CA SER A 71 -0.36 -9.04 -16.49
C SER A 71 -0.63 -7.55 -16.29
N ILE A 72 -1.34 -6.91 -17.22
CA ILE A 72 -1.78 -5.51 -17.11
C ILE A 72 -2.89 -5.38 -16.05
N PHE A 73 -3.69 -6.42 -15.85
CA PHE A 73 -4.71 -6.45 -14.80
C PHE A 73 -4.08 -6.90 -13.48
N PRO A 74 -3.73 -6.00 -12.55
CA PRO A 74 -3.13 -6.40 -11.28
C PRO A 74 -4.07 -7.39 -10.57
N TYR A 75 -3.57 -8.59 -10.27
CA TYR A 75 -4.31 -9.62 -9.54
C TYR A 75 -4.93 -8.99 -8.29
N PRO A 76 -6.24 -9.18 -8.04
CA PRO A 76 -6.93 -8.57 -6.92
C PRO A 76 -6.51 -9.28 -5.62
N LYS A 77 -5.40 -8.83 -5.02
CA LYS A 77 -5.07 -9.21 -3.65
C LYS A 77 -5.80 -8.28 -2.69
N THR A 78 -7.11 -8.49 -2.58
CA THR A 78 -7.97 -8.02 -1.47
C THR A 78 -7.57 -6.65 -0.90
N GLY A 79 -7.42 -5.63 -1.75
CA GLY A 79 -6.94 -4.30 -1.35
C GLY A 79 -7.81 -3.69 -0.24
N ARG A 80 -9.08 -4.08 -0.18
CA ARG A 80 -10.02 -3.70 0.90
C ARG A 80 -9.69 -4.28 2.28
N VAL A 81 -9.17 -5.51 2.36
CA VAL A 81 -8.76 -6.10 3.65
C VAL A 81 -7.42 -5.54 4.08
N GLU A 82 -6.50 -5.40 3.12
CA GLU A 82 -5.21 -4.77 3.32
C GLU A 82 -5.37 -3.32 3.80
N LEU A 83 -6.31 -2.56 3.21
CA LEU A 83 -6.62 -1.19 3.63
C LEU A 83 -7.04 -1.11 5.10
N ARG A 84 -7.93 -2.00 5.56
CA ARG A 84 -8.38 -2.02 6.96
C ARG A 84 -7.22 -2.32 7.91
N HIS A 85 -6.37 -3.26 7.54
CA HIS A 85 -5.23 -3.63 8.36
C HIS A 85 -4.21 -2.48 8.45
N ARG A 86 -3.92 -1.84 7.31
CA ARG A 86 -3.04 -0.67 7.24
C ARG A 86 -3.58 0.50 8.07
N ILE A 87 -4.85 0.87 7.89
CA ILE A 87 -5.50 1.92 8.69
C ILE A 87 -5.41 1.61 10.20
N SER A 88 -5.65 0.35 10.60
CA SER A 88 -5.56 -0.05 12.00
C SER A 88 -4.13 0.09 12.54
N LYS A 89 -3.13 -0.27 11.74
CA LYS A 89 -1.72 -0.08 12.07
C LYS A 89 -1.37 1.40 12.18
N THR A 90 -1.82 2.23 11.24
CA THR A 90 -1.63 3.69 11.24
C THR A 90 -2.25 4.34 12.49
N ILE A 91 -3.43 3.91 12.92
CA ILE A 91 -4.05 4.35 14.18
C ILE A 91 -3.15 4.01 15.38
N SER A 92 -2.62 2.78 15.42
CA SER A 92 -1.73 2.36 16.50
C SER A 92 -0.42 3.16 16.51
N GLU A 93 0.15 3.43 15.34
CA GLU A 93 1.38 4.23 15.20
C GLU A 93 1.15 5.70 15.59
N LEU A 94 -0.02 6.27 15.29
CA LEU A 94 -0.42 7.59 15.77
C LEU A 94 -0.55 7.63 17.30
N GLY A 95 -1.13 6.59 17.91
CA GLY A 95 -1.21 6.47 19.36
C GLY A 95 0.17 6.37 20.02
N ALA A 96 1.09 5.66 19.40
CA ALA A 96 2.49 5.59 19.83
C ALA A 96 3.19 6.94 19.69
N LEU A 97 3.03 7.64 18.55
CA LEU A 97 3.59 8.98 18.32
C LEU A 97 3.09 9.98 19.38
N TYR A 98 1.79 9.96 19.69
CA TYR A 98 1.21 10.79 20.74
C TYR A 98 1.76 10.46 22.13
N SER A 99 1.96 9.18 22.43
CA SER A 99 2.57 8.74 23.69
C SER A 99 4.01 9.21 23.82
N THR A 100 4.79 9.14 22.73
CA THR A 100 6.14 9.70 22.66
C THR A 100 6.13 11.21 22.87
N PHE A 101 5.19 11.93 22.25
CA PHE A 101 5.03 13.37 22.49
C PHE A 101 4.78 13.68 23.97
N LEU A 102 3.87 12.95 24.64
CA LEU A 102 3.62 13.13 26.07
C LEU A 102 4.84 12.79 26.93
N ALA A 103 5.59 11.74 26.58
CA ALA A 103 6.82 11.39 27.28
C ALA A 103 7.88 12.50 27.14
N LEU A 104 8.05 13.06 25.94
CA LEU A 104 8.94 14.21 25.70
C LEU A 104 8.48 15.44 26.46
N LEU A 105 7.17 15.70 26.51
CA LEU A 105 6.59 16.82 27.25
C LEU A 105 6.91 16.77 28.75
N VAL A 106 6.96 15.56 29.34
CA VAL A 106 7.30 15.35 30.75
C VAL A 106 8.82 15.33 30.99
N ARG A 107 9.58 14.75 30.06
CA ARG A 107 11.04 14.55 30.20
C ARG A 107 11.86 15.81 29.99
N ASP A 108 11.34 16.80 29.27
CA ASP A 108 12.12 17.96 28.81
C ASP A 108 12.65 18.83 29.96
N THR A 109 13.78 18.39 30.52
CA THR A 109 14.53 18.99 31.62
C THR A 109 15.58 19.92 31.00
N PRO A 110 15.87 21.11 31.58
CA PRO A 110 16.61 22.17 30.88
C PRO A 110 18.05 21.86 30.42
N GLU A 111 18.61 20.70 30.76
CA GLU A 111 20.06 20.52 30.90
C GLU A 111 20.82 20.14 29.62
N ASP A 112 20.16 19.61 28.56
CA ASP A 112 20.88 19.28 27.31
C ASP A 112 20.16 19.75 26.02
N PRO A 113 20.72 20.73 25.27
CA PRO A 113 20.18 21.17 23.99
C PRO A 113 20.37 20.18 22.83
N ASP A 114 21.35 19.26 22.91
CA ASP A 114 21.63 18.30 21.85
C ASP A 114 20.69 17.08 21.92
N GLU A 115 20.33 16.61 23.12
CA GLU A 115 19.30 15.57 23.30
C GLU A 115 17.94 16.03 22.75
N ARG A 116 17.54 17.27 23.04
CA ARG A 116 16.30 17.87 22.48
C ARG A 116 16.28 17.87 20.96
N ARG A 117 17.41 18.15 20.33
CA ARG A 117 17.52 18.14 18.86
C ARG A 117 17.42 16.73 18.30
N ALA A 118 17.99 15.73 18.98
CA ALA A 118 17.90 14.33 18.60
C ALA A 118 16.45 13.82 18.70
N ASP A 119 15.79 14.05 19.83
CA ASP A 119 14.40 13.67 20.09
C ASP A 119 13.45 14.28 19.04
N ARG A 120 13.66 15.55 18.69
CA ARG A 120 12.91 16.23 17.63
C ARG A 120 13.09 15.57 16.26
N LYS A 121 14.33 15.27 15.88
CA LYS A 121 14.61 14.62 14.58
C LYS A 121 13.93 13.26 14.52
N LEU A 122 13.97 12.49 15.60
CA LEU A 122 13.31 11.20 15.70
C LEU A 122 11.79 11.36 15.58
N PHE A 123 11.19 12.29 16.33
CA PHE A 123 9.75 12.57 16.25
C PHE A 123 9.32 12.95 14.84
N GLN A 124 10.04 13.87 14.18
CA GLN A 124 9.75 14.28 12.81
C GLN A 124 9.93 13.15 11.80
N ALA A 125 10.92 12.28 11.98
CA ALA A 125 11.11 11.11 11.13
C ALA A 125 9.92 10.16 11.21
N VAL A 126 9.44 9.86 12.43
CA VAL A 126 8.26 9.00 12.65
C VAL A 126 7.00 9.65 12.09
N ALA A 127 6.78 10.94 12.36
CA ALA A 127 5.63 11.68 11.84
C ALA A 127 5.60 11.71 10.30
N THR A 128 6.76 11.87 9.67
CA THR A 128 6.91 11.81 8.20
C THR A 128 6.60 10.41 7.67
N GLY A 129 7.06 9.38 8.36
CA GLY A 129 6.73 7.98 8.04
C GLY A 129 5.22 7.73 8.05
N ILE A 130 4.52 8.17 9.12
CA ILE A 130 3.06 8.03 9.22
C ILE A 130 2.36 8.83 8.11
N ARG A 131 2.85 10.03 7.78
CA ARG A 131 2.29 10.83 6.67
C ARG A 131 2.40 10.12 5.33
N GLN A 132 3.52 9.44 5.07
CA GLN A 132 3.72 8.63 3.87
C GLN A 132 2.80 7.41 3.85
N GLN A 133 2.59 6.75 5.01
CA GLN A 133 1.65 5.64 5.11
C GLN A 133 0.22 6.06 4.77
N ILE A 134 -0.28 7.16 5.34
CA ILE A 134 -1.62 7.70 5.03
C ILE A 134 -1.77 8.01 3.52
N LYS A 135 -0.73 8.59 2.89
CA LYS A 135 -0.73 8.81 1.44
C LYS A 135 -0.80 7.49 0.66
N GLY A 136 -0.02 6.49 1.07
CA GLY A 136 -0.07 5.15 0.47
C GLY A 136 -1.44 4.48 0.61
N GLU A 137 -2.10 4.64 1.76
CA GLU A 137 -3.46 4.13 2.00
C GLU A 137 -4.51 4.84 1.13
N ARG A 138 -4.37 6.15 0.87
CA ARG A 138 -5.23 6.87 -0.08
C ARG A 138 -5.08 6.33 -1.50
N VAL A 139 -3.85 6.08 -1.96
CA VAL A 139 -3.61 5.48 -3.28
C VAL A 139 -4.18 4.07 -3.37
N LEU A 140 -4.02 3.27 -2.31
CA LEU A 140 -4.60 1.92 -2.22
C LEU A 140 -6.14 1.97 -2.28
N LEU A 141 -6.75 2.96 -1.63
CA LEU A 141 -8.19 3.17 -1.67
C LEU A 141 -8.68 3.49 -3.09
N GLU A 142 -8.00 4.39 -3.81
CA GLU A 142 -8.31 4.69 -5.21
C GLU A 142 -8.19 3.45 -6.11
N GLN A 143 -7.16 2.62 -5.88
CA GLN A 143 -6.97 1.37 -6.61
C GLN A 143 -8.07 0.34 -6.27
N SER A 144 -8.53 0.30 -5.01
CA SER A 144 -9.58 -0.63 -4.55
C SER A 144 -10.97 -0.39 -5.17
N ARG A 145 -11.17 0.79 -5.79
CA ARG A 145 -12.38 1.13 -6.56
C ARG A 145 -12.53 0.24 -7.79
N PHE A 146 -11.43 -0.23 -8.36
CA PHE A 146 -11.43 -1.10 -9.55
C PHE A 146 -11.59 -2.60 -9.20
N GLU A 147 -11.64 -2.96 -7.91
CA GLU A 147 -11.86 -4.35 -7.48
C GLU A 147 -13.34 -4.74 -7.57
N PRO A 148 -13.67 -5.89 -8.20
CA PRO A 148 -15.04 -6.38 -8.24
C PRO A 148 -15.58 -6.66 -6.83
N THR A 149 -16.79 -6.21 -6.54
CA THR A 149 -17.47 -6.35 -5.24
C THR A 149 -18.00 -7.77 -5.04
N LEU A 150 -17.20 -8.67 -4.45
CA LEU A 150 -17.65 -10.04 -4.12
C LEU A 150 -18.61 -10.11 -2.92
N ARG A 151 -18.66 -9.08 -2.06
CA ARG A 151 -19.46 -9.07 -0.82
C ARG A 151 -19.95 -7.66 -0.47
N GLY A 152 -21.07 -7.25 -1.08
CA GLY A 152 -21.75 -5.98 -0.79
C GLY A 152 -21.04 -4.72 -1.31
N THR A 153 -21.67 -3.56 -1.09
CA THR A 153 -21.13 -2.25 -1.50
C THR A 153 -19.98 -1.85 -0.59
N PHE A 154 -18.85 -1.47 -1.20
CA PHE A 154 -17.68 -1.00 -0.45
C PHE A 154 -17.92 0.45 0.01
N PRO A 155 -17.85 0.76 1.32
CA PRO A 155 -18.14 2.10 1.83
C PRO A 155 -16.91 3.01 1.70
N GLU A 156 -16.52 3.33 0.46
CA GLU A 156 -15.35 4.14 0.11
C GLU A 156 -15.33 5.48 0.87
N SER A 157 -16.45 6.20 0.88
CA SER A 157 -16.58 7.50 1.55
C SER A 157 -16.22 7.46 3.04
N LYS A 158 -16.53 6.35 3.73
CA LYS A 158 -16.17 6.18 5.15
C LYS A 158 -14.66 6.05 5.33
N TYR A 159 -13.98 5.33 4.44
CA TYR A 159 -12.52 5.22 4.49
C TYR A 159 -11.82 6.52 4.13
N VAL A 160 -12.32 7.26 3.13
CA VAL A 160 -11.81 8.61 2.82
C VAL A 160 -11.91 9.51 4.06
N HIS A 161 -13.07 9.50 4.73
CA HIS A 161 -13.27 10.29 5.93
C HIS A 161 -12.34 9.86 7.08
N LEU A 162 -12.16 8.54 7.29
CA LEU A 162 -11.23 8.02 8.29
C LEU A 162 -9.79 8.49 8.02
N LEU A 163 -9.29 8.36 6.79
CA LEU A 163 -7.95 8.82 6.41
C LEU A 163 -7.78 10.33 6.64
N GLN A 164 -8.83 11.12 6.36
CA GLN A 164 -8.82 12.55 6.67
C GLN A 164 -8.70 12.83 8.17
N VAL A 165 -9.43 12.08 9.01
CA VAL A 165 -9.34 12.22 10.46
C VAL A 165 -7.93 11.85 10.95
N LEU A 166 -7.31 10.80 10.43
CA LEU A 166 -5.93 10.41 10.78
C LEU A 166 -4.91 11.49 10.38
N GLU A 167 -5.06 12.06 9.19
CA GLU A 167 -4.21 13.17 8.74
C GLU A 167 -4.37 14.41 9.63
N ASN A 168 -5.61 14.74 10.00
CA ASN A 168 -5.89 15.85 10.91
C ASN A 168 -5.24 15.61 12.29
N ILE A 169 -5.36 14.40 12.85
CA ILE A 169 -4.73 14.05 14.13
C ILE A 169 -3.21 14.19 14.04
N LEU A 170 -2.60 13.66 12.98
CA LEU A 170 -1.16 13.78 12.76
C LEU A 170 -0.72 15.25 12.71
N SER A 171 -1.45 16.08 11.96
CA SER A 171 -1.17 17.51 11.86
C SER A 171 -1.29 18.22 13.21
N LEU A 172 -2.28 17.88 14.02
CA LEU A 172 -2.43 18.42 15.37
C LEU A 172 -1.26 18.00 16.28
N VAL A 173 -0.85 16.73 16.22
CA VAL A 173 0.27 16.20 17.02
C VAL A 173 1.60 16.87 16.64
N ILE A 174 1.85 17.08 15.36
CA ILE A 174 3.01 17.85 14.88
C ILE A 174 2.91 19.32 15.34
N GLY A 175 1.73 19.92 15.26
CA GLY A 175 1.51 21.30 15.73
C GLY A 175 1.74 21.45 17.23
N MET A 176 1.31 20.48 18.03
CA MET A 176 1.52 20.46 19.48
C MET A 176 3.01 20.34 19.83
N GLU A 177 3.77 19.51 19.10
CA GLU A 177 5.23 19.43 19.25
C GLU A 177 5.91 20.76 18.93
N PHE A 178 5.52 21.39 17.82
CA PHE A 178 6.04 22.70 17.43
C PHE A 178 5.74 23.79 18.47
N VAL A 179 4.50 23.86 18.97
CA VAL A 179 4.12 24.87 19.98
C VAL A 179 4.86 24.62 21.29
N THR A 180 4.96 23.37 21.72
CA THR A 180 5.66 22.98 22.95
C THR A 180 7.11 23.45 22.95
N GLN A 181 7.78 23.44 21.79
CA GLN A 181 9.15 23.93 21.67
C GLN A 181 9.30 25.45 21.89
N ASN A 182 8.25 26.21 21.62
CA ASN A 182 8.30 27.67 21.64
C ASN A 182 7.76 28.28 22.95
N ILE A 183 7.23 27.47 23.87
CA ILE A 183 6.65 27.95 25.13
C ILE A 183 7.58 27.73 26.33
N SER A 184 7.48 28.58 27.35
CA SER A 184 8.34 28.50 28.53
C SER A 184 8.09 27.22 29.34
N PHE A 185 9.07 26.82 30.15
CA PHE A 185 8.96 25.62 31.00
C PHE A 185 7.75 25.67 31.96
N GLU A 186 7.46 26.83 32.54
CA GLU A 186 6.30 27.00 33.43
C GLU A 186 4.98 26.74 32.71
N TRP A 187 4.81 27.29 31.50
CA TRP A 187 3.61 27.06 30.68
C TRP A 187 3.50 25.60 30.25
N ARG A 188 4.61 24.94 29.91
CA ARG A 188 4.63 23.50 29.60
C ARG A 188 4.15 22.66 30.78
N MET A 189 4.66 22.94 31.98
CA MET A 189 4.30 22.19 33.18
C MET A 189 2.82 22.41 33.57
N MET A 190 2.25 23.58 33.30
CA MET A 190 0.81 23.79 33.44
C MET A 190 0.01 22.92 32.48
N VAL A 191 0.40 22.88 31.19
CA VAL A 191 -0.24 21.99 30.20
C VAL A 191 -0.14 20.51 30.60
N VAL A 192 1.01 20.07 31.11
CA VAL A 192 1.17 18.69 31.64
C VAL A 192 0.19 18.43 32.78
N LYS A 193 0.10 19.34 33.75
CA LYS A 193 -0.81 19.18 34.89
C LYS A 193 -2.27 19.11 34.46
N ASP A 194 -2.69 19.99 33.56
CA ASP A 194 -4.07 20.05 33.06
C ASP A 194 -4.42 18.82 32.22
N THR A 195 -3.53 18.40 31.32
CA THR A 195 -3.71 17.18 30.51
C THR A 195 -3.79 15.94 31.39
N TRP A 196 -2.98 15.85 32.44
CA TRP A 196 -3.04 14.72 33.40
C TRP A 196 -4.34 14.69 34.19
N LYS A 197 -4.80 15.87 34.63
CA LYS A 197 -6.09 16.03 35.33
C LYS A 197 -7.25 15.61 34.44
N ALA A 198 -7.28 16.09 33.20
CA ALA A 198 -8.31 15.73 32.22
C ALA A 198 -8.30 14.21 31.93
N ARG A 199 -7.13 13.62 31.71
CA ARG A 199 -7.00 12.16 31.50
C ARG A 199 -7.52 11.35 32.69
N LYS A 200 -7.16 11.76 33.91
CA LYS A 200 -7.65 11.10 35.13
C LYS A 200 -9.18 11.19 35.25
N GLN A 201 -9.76 12.34 34.90
CA GLN A 201 -11.20 12.53 34.87
C GLN A 201 -11.87 11.64 33.81
N MET A 202 -11.28 11.47 32.63
CA MET A 202 -11.80 10.58 31.58
C MET A 202 -11.81 9.10 31.98
N VAL A 203 -10.78 8.65 32.69
CA VAL A 203 -10.71 7.27 33.21
C VAL A 203 -11.77 7.03 34.30
N VAL A 204 -12.04 8.05 35.12
CA VAL A 204 -12.98 7.96 36.24
C VAL A 204 -14.44 8.13 35.80
N ASN A 205 -14.73 8.95 34.79
CA ASN A 205 -16.07 9.17 34.27
C ASN A 205 -16.10 9.21 32.73
N PRO A 206 -16.30 8.07 32.07
CA PRO A 206 -16.34 7.98 30.60
C PRO A 206 -17.50 8.77 29.96
N ASN A 207 -18.54 9.10 30.74
CA ASN A 207 -19.77 9.74 30.25
C ASN A 207 -19.71 11.27 30.22
N LEU A 208 -18.57 11.89 30.57
CA LEU A 208 -18.43 13.35 30.63
C LEU A 208 -18.27 14.04 29.26
N TYR A 209 -18.36 13.30 28.17
CA TYR A 209 -18.37 13.89 26.83
C TYR A 209 -19.63 14.74 26.63
N PRO A 210 -19.52 15.99 26.13
CA PRO A 210 -20.65 16.57 25.44
C PRO A 210 -20.93 15.64 24.26
N GLN A 211 -22.08 14.98 24.29
CA GLN A 211 -22.61 14.26 23.14
C GLN A 211 -22.75 15.28 22.01
N SER A 212 -21.71 15.41 21.17
CA SER A 212 -21.82 16.16 19.93
C SER A 212 -22.82 15.39 19.09
N LYS A 213 -24.06 15.87 19.07
CA LYS A 213 -25.11 15.39 18.18
C LYS A 213 -24.53 15.39 16.76
N LEU A 214 -24.22 14.19 16.25
CA LEU A 214 -24.05 13.92 14.84
C LEU A 214 -25.42 13.94 14.17
#